data_AF-A0A496AGB6-F1
#
_entry.id   AF-A0A496AGB6-F1
#
_cell.length_a   1.000
_cell.length_b   1.000
_cell.length_c   1.000
_cell.angle_alpha   90.00
_cell.angle_beta   90.00
_cell.angle_gamma   90.00
#
_symmetry.space_group_name_H-M   'P 1'
#
loop_
_entity.id
_entity.type
_entity.pdbx_description
1 polymer ?
#
loop_
_entity_poly.entity_id
_entity_poly.type
_entity_poly.pdbx_seq_one_letter_code
_entity_poly.pdbx_strand_id
1 'polypeptide(L)'
;MPTDATLKPCRAESLHFDDSHNLFIEGDNLEVLKLLYKPYFGRVKAVYIDPPYNTGNDFVYPDNYARPLDTYLQLSGQTDARGNLQTSNPETSGRYHSAWLSMMYPRLFLARQLLSDDGLIFVSIDAREVHNLLFIMNEIFGEENFMQQLVWQRHAGGRSDVKHFATDHEYILTYAKNLHSIGKLRRPLTEKEKADYTEEDEHYATLGPYKTRGFQAQRQHGGHLYEIECPDGSIVSRHWRWQQSRFLQAKRENKIAFKQNQNGTWRVEYKLYQNEAARVLRSLLTDVERNSHARAQLRHIFKTDDVFDYPKPVGLIKHLLQFSTDSDSTVLDFFAGSCPTAQAVLKLNQEDGGNRQFIVVQLPEPTPEKSAARKAGFATVAEIGKERIRRVCQNGNAGFRAFKLAESHYHTETEILAENPQAYIAQLENTIDVLRDGWRVEDVLYEVLLKEGYPLTSTIEPAAGLSTNTVFRITSPDSEQTFHVCLDAKLTEADVERLQLSKDSVFICRDIALNDTLAANLALQCPLKTI
;
A
#
# COMPACT_ATOMS: atom_id res chain seq x y z
N MET A 1 19.04 -7.81 -7.50
CA MET A 1 19.28 -8.31 -8.87
C MET A 1 18.35 -7.58 -9.83
N PRO A 2 18.79 -7.32 -11.07
CA PRO A 2 17.90 -6.89 -12.15
C PRO A 2 16.75 -7.89 -12.31
N THR A 3 15.61 -7.44 -12.84
CA THR A 3 14.46 -8.31 -13.13
C THR A 3 14.37 -8.51 -14.64
N ASP A 4 14.10 -9.74 -15.05
CA ASP A 4 13.84 -10.12 -16.44
C ASP A 4 12.33 -10.11 -16.74
N ALA A 5 11.54 -9.46 -15.89
CA ALA A 5 10.09 -9.38 -15.98
C ALA A 5 9.61 -7.96 -16.37
N THR A 6 8.34 -7.86 -16.70
CA THR A 6 7.61 -6.62 -16.96
C THR A 6 6.16 -6.73 -16.47
N LEU A 7 5.40 -5.65 -16.57
CA LEU A 7 3.97 -5.63 -16.25
C LEU A 7 3.14 -5.38 -17.51
N LYS A 8 2.32 -6.38 -17.86
CA LYS A 8 1.41 -6.32 -18.99
C LYS A 8 0.07 -5.71 -18.59
N PRO A 9 -0.42 -4.66 -19.29
CA PRO A 9 -1.74 -4.10 -19.04
C PRO A 9 -2.86 -5.07 -19.41
N CYS A 10 -3.86 -5.19 -18.53
CA CYS A 10 -5.00 -6.09 -18.69
C CYS A 10 -6.32 -5.30 -18.75
N ARG A 11 -6.55 -4.58 -19.85
CA ARG A 11 -7.73 -3.70 -20.03
C ARG A 11 -9.06 -4.41 -19.78
N ALA A 12 -9.23 -5.65 -20.27
CA ALA A 12 -10.45 -6.43 -20.09
C ALA A 12 -10.73 -6.81 -18.62
N GLU A 13 -9.69 -6.85 -17.78
CA GLU A 13 -9.82 -7.15 -16.36
C GLU A 13 -9.90 -5.88 -15.49
N SER A 14 -9.77 -4.71 -16.11
CA SER A 14 -9.76 -3.41 -15.46
C SER A 14 -11.16 -2.79 -15.38
N LEU A 15 -11.29 -1.74 -14.57
CA LEU A 15 -12.50 -0.92 -14.50
C LEU A 15 -12.08 0.55 -14.64
N HIS A 16 -12.61 1.27 -15.63
CA HIS A 16 -12.20 2.65 -15.96
C HIS A 16 -10.67 2.78 -16.11
N PHE A 17 -10.08 1.97 -17.01
CA PHE A 17 -8.61 1.86 -17.12
C PHE A 17 -7.94 3.22 -17.33
N ASP A 18 -8.38 4.01 -18.31
CA ASP A 18 -7.70 5.25 -18.66
C ASP A 18 -7.87 6.34 -17.57
N ASP A 19 -8.99 6.35 -16.85
CA ASP A 19 -9.31 7.36 -15.82
C ASP A 19 -8.83 7.00 -14.41
N SER A 20 -8.49 5.74 -14.16
CA SER A 20 -8.18 5.27 -12.81
C SER A 20 -6.70 5.42 -12.43
N HIS A 21 -6.46 5.91 -11.21
CA HIS A 21 -5.14 5.92 -10.58
C HIS A 21 -4.88 4.73 -9.64
N ASN A 22 -5.87 3.87 -9.41
CA ASN A 22 -5.69 2.67 -8.59
C ASN A 22 -5.13 1.52 -9.42
N LEU A 23 -4.30 0.68 -8.80
CA LEU A 23 -3.60 -0.41 -9.46
C LEU A 23 -3.90 -1.74 -8.77
N PHE A 24 -4.24 -2.75 -9.57
CA PHE A 24 -4.23 -4.16 -9.19
C PHE A 24 -3.16 -4.87 -10.01
N ILE A 25 -2.19 -5.50 -9.37
CA ILE A 25 -1.09 -6.21 -10.04
C ILE A 25 -1.14 -7.68 -9.65
N GLU A 26 -1.36 -8.55 -10.63
CA GLU A 26 -1.31 -9.99 -10.45
C GLU A 26 0.10 -10.50 -10.74
N GLY A 27 0.79 -11.03 -9.74
CA GLY A 27 2.21 -11.34 -9.86
C GLY A 27 2.83 -11.87 -8.57
N ASP A 28 4.03 -12.45 -8.67
CA ASP A 28 4.88 -12.59 -7.49
C ASP A 28 5.24 -11.19 -6.96
N ASN A 29 5.00 -10.97 -5.68
CA ASN A 29 5.16 -9.67 -5.07
C ASN A 29 6.62 -9.21 -5.01
N LEU A 30 7.61 -10.10 -4.94
CA LEU A 30 9.01 -9.69 -4.95
C LEU A 30 9.42 -9.13 -6.31
N GLU A 31 9.04 -9.79 -7.41
CA GLU A 31 9.29 -9.28 -8.76
C GLU A 31 8.52 -7.98 -9.04
N VAL A 32 7.25 -7.91 -8.63
CA VAL A 32 6.46 -6.69 -8.79
C VAL A 32 7.09 -5.53 -8.01
N LEU A 33 7.53 -5.73 -6.77
CA LEU A 33 8.20 -4.69 -5.98
C LEU A 33 9.50 -4.20 -6.63
N LYS A 34 10.25 -5.07 -7.33
CA LYS A 34 11.43 -4.66 -8.12
C LYS A 34 11.04 -3.74 -9.28
N LEU A 35 9.95 -4.07 -9.99
CA LEU A 35 9.44 -3.26 -11.10
C LEU A 35 8.89 -1.92 -10.62
N LEU A 36 8.27 -1.88 -9.43
CA LEU A 36 7.76 -0.65 -8.82
C LEU A 36 8.87 0.21 -8.19
N TYR A 37 10.07 -0.34 -7.97
CA TYR A 37 11.17 0.34 -7.27
C TYR A 37 11.48 1.71 -7.87
N LYS A 38 11.77 1.77 -9.17
CA LYS A 38 12.14 3.03 -9.83
C LYS A 38 10.98 4.03 -9.89
N PRO A 39 9.76 3.66 -10.36
CA PRO A 39 8.68 4.63 -10.50
C PRO A 39 8.03 5.09 -9.19
N TYR A 40 8.06 4.28 -8.13
CA TYR A 40 7.42 4.59 -6.85
C TYR A 40 8.41 4.80 -5.69
N PHE A 41 9.70 4.95 -5.98
CA PHE A 41 10.72 5.25 -4.96
C PHE A 41 10.32 6.47 -4.13
N GLY A 42 10.17 6.31 -2.82
CA GLY A 42 9.84 7.43 -1.93
C GLY A 42 8.41 7.98 -2.05
N ARG A 43 7.48 7.32 -2.77
CA ARG A 43 6.13 7.87 -3.05
C ARG A 43 4.99 7.24 -2.23
N VAL A 44 5.21 6.08 -1.62
CA VAL A 44 4.15 5.36 -0.89
C VAL A 44 4.01 5.93 0.52
N LYS A 45 2.82 6.42 0.87
CA LYS A 45 2.57 6.98 2.21
C LYS A 45 2.35 5.91 3.27
N ALA A 46 1.63 4.85 2.92
CA ALA A 46 1.31 3.78 3.84
C ALA A 46 1.43 2.41 3.18
N VAL A 47 2.03 1.46 3.89
CA VAL A 47 2.03 0.04 3.53
C VAL A 47 1.21 -0.71 4.57
N TYR A 48 0.23 -1.50 4.15
CA TYR A 48 -0.41 -2.50 5.00
C TYR A 48 -0.21 -3.87 4.37
N ILE A 49 0.28 -4.84 5.13
CA ILE A 49 0.41 -6.21 4.66
C ILE A 49 -0.08 -7.22 5.69
N ASP A 50 -0.67 -8.30 5.18
CA ASP A 50 -1.10 -9.46 5.93
C ASP A 50 -0.38 -10.71 5.39
N PRO A 51 0.92 -10.89 5.67
CA PRO A 51 1.69 -12.03 5.18
C PRO A 51 1.16 -13.36 5.77
N PRO A 52 1.49 -14.52 5.19
CA PRO A 52 1.19 -15.81 5.80
C PRO A 52 1.80 -15.89 7.20
N TYR A 53 1.07 -16.41 8.19
CA TYR A 53 1.51 -16.42 9.59
C TYR A 53 2.44 -17.59 9.94
N ASN A 54 2.83 -18.39 8.95
CA ASN A 54 3.59 -19.63 9.12
C ASN A 54 2.86 -20.58 10.09
N THR A 55 1.68 -21.09 9.71
CA THR A 55 0.85 -22.03 10.53
C THR A 55 1.20 -23.51 10.31
N GLY A 56 2.15 -23.80 9.41
CA GLY A 56 2.38 -25.17 8.92
C GLY A 56 1.53 -25.54 7.69
N ASN A 57 0.36 -24.93 7.53
CA ASN A 57 -0.52 -25.12 6.37
C ASN A 57 -0.50 -23.92 5.40
N ASP A 58 0.16 -22.83 5.78
CA ASP A 58 0.21 -21.63 4.96
C ASP A 58 1.09 -21.85 3.73
N PHE A 59 0.67 -21.26 2.62
CA PHE A 59 1.49 -21.18 1.41
C PHE A 59 2.72 -20.32 1.72
N VAL A 60 3.91 -20.92 1.73
CA VAL A 60 5.18 -20.21 1.78
C VAL A 60 5.72 -20.15 0.37
N TYR A 61 6.04 -18.93 -0.07
CA TYR A 61 6.59 -18.70 -1.40
C TYR A 61 7.89 -19.51 -1.52
N PRO A 62 8.02 -20.39 -2.53
CA PRO A 62 9.26 -21.10 -2.75
C PRO A 62 10.28 -20.07 -3.23
N ASP A 63 11.12 -19.56 -2.33
CA ASP A 63 12.19 -18.65 -2.69
C ASP A 63 13.24 -19.42 -3.50
N ASN A 64 13.08 -19.42 -4.82
CA ASN A 64 14.20 -19.61 -5.72
C ASN A 64 14.76 -18.23 -6.09
N TYR A 65 15.70 -17.73 -5.29
CA TYR A 65 16.35 -16.43 -5.52
C TYR A 65 17.00 -16.29 -6.91
N ALA A 66 17.34 -17.41 -7.55
CA ALA A 66 17.88 -17.40 -8.89
C ALA A 66 16.80 -17.18 -9.97
N ARG A 67 15.55 -17.63 -9.74
CA ARG A 67 14.45 -17.52 -10.69
C ARG A 67 13.06 -17.38 -10.02
N PRO A 68 12.74 -16.20 -9.44
CA PRO A 68 11.44 -15.96 -8.80
C PRO A 68 10.28 -15.92 -9.81
N LEU A 69 10.57 -15.55 -11.06
CA LEU A 69 9.61 -15.49 -12.16
C LEU A 69 9.05 -16.88 -12.53
N ASP A 70 9.88 -17.92 -12.50
CA ASP A 70 9.50 -19.29 -12.89
C ASP A 70 8.30 -19.81 -12.08
N THR A 71 8.28 -19.54 -10.77
CA THR A 71 7.16 -19.96 -9.90
C THR A 71 5.85 -19.31 -10.31
N TYR A 72 5.87 -18.01 -10.65
CA TYR A 72 4.70 -17.32 -11.16
C TYR A 72 4.26 -17.84 -12.54
N LEU A 73 5.20 -18.08 -13.46
CA LEU A 73 4.90 -18.60 -14.80
C LEU A 73 4.27 -20.00 -14.72
N GLN A 74 4.73 -20.86 -13.80
CA GLN A 74 4.11 -22.17 -13.56
C GLN A 74 2.67 -22.04 -13.02
N LEU A 75 2.45 -21.18 -12.03
CA LEU A 75 1.13 -20.97 -11.42
C LEU A 75 0.12 -20.33 -12.39
N SER A 76 0.58 -19.42 -13.27
CA SER A 76 -0.24 -18.80 -14.31
C SER A 76 -0.50 -19.71 -15.53
N GLY A 77 0.06 -20.93 -15.53
CA GLY A 77 -0.09 -21.89 -16.62
C GLY A 77 0.75 -21.56 -17.87
N GLN A 78 1.76 -20.71 -17.73
CA GLN A 78 2.66 -20.30 -18.82
C GLN A 78 3.86 -21.23 -19.01
N THR A 79 4.11 -22.17 -18.09
CA THR A 79 5.09 -23.26 -18.25
C THR A 79 4.61 -24.60 -17.66
N ASP A 80 4.66 -25.64 -18.50
CA ASP A 80 4.53 -27.11 -18.35
C ASP A 80 3.44 -27.79 -17.48
N ALA A 81 2.89 -28.87 -18.04
CA ALA A 81 1.69 -29.62 -17.66
C ALA A 81 1.75 -30.47 -16.36
N ARG A 82 2.67 -30.20 -15.43
CA ARG A 82 2.80 -30.97 -14.17
C ARG A 82 2.31 -30.25 -12.91
N GLY A 83 1.95 -28.97 -13.01
CA GLY A 83 0.98 -28.29 -12.14
C GLY A 83 1.15 -28.35 -10.62
N ASN A 84 2.31 -28.75 -10.10
CA ASN A 84 2.48 -29.00 -8.67
C ASN A 84 3.62 -28.16 -8.10
N LEU A 85 3.26 -27.12 -7.36
CA LEU A 85 4.04 -26.62 -6.22
C LEU A 85 3.07 -26.22 -5.10
N GLN A 86 2.75 -27.16 -4.22
CA GLN A 86 2.30 -26.88 -2.86
C GLN A 86 3.47 -27.21 -1.94
N THR A 87 4.42 -26.29 -1.79
CA THR A 87 5.38 -26.38 -0.69
C THR A 87 4.72 -25.83 0.56
N SER A 88 3.89 -26.65 1.21
CA SER A 88 3.56 -26.43 2.62
C SER A 88 4.88 -26.36 3.38
N ASN A 89 5.09 -25.35 4.24
CA ASN A 89 6.24 -25.29 5.14
C ASN A 89 5.86 -25.99 6.45
N PRO A 90 6.07 -27.30 6.61
CA PRO A 90 5.53 -28.03 7.74
C PRO A 90 6.32 -27.64 9.00
N GLU A 91 5.65 -27.60 10.16
CA GLU A 91 6.32 -27.31 11.44
C GLU A 91 7.48 -28.27 11.76
N THR A 92 7.47 -29.47 11.17
CA THR A 92 8.53 -30.48 11.29
C THR A 92 9.77 -30.18 10.46
N SER A 93 9.76 -29.13 9.64
CA SER A 93 10.91 -28.70 8.85
C SER A 93 11.99 -28.07 9.73
N GLY A 94 13.23 -28.58 9.66
CA GLY A 94 14.36 -27.99 10.38
C GLY A 94 14.72 -26.56 9.97
N ARG A 95 14.11 -26.03 8.90
CA ARG A 95 14.29 -24.64 8.40
C ARG A 95 13.01 -23.80 8.50
N TYR A 96 12.04 -24.21 9.32
CA TYR A 96 10.70 -23.64 9.38
C TYR A 96 10.67 -22.10 9.47
N HIS A 97 11.34 -21.50 10.46
CA HIS A 97 11.39 -20.04 10.62
C HIS A 97 12.31 -19.38 9.59
N SER A 98 13.46 -19.99 9.29
CA SER A 98 14.43 -19.45 8.35
C SER A 98 13.86 -19.30 6.94
N ALA A 99 13.01 -20.22 6.49
CA ALA A 99 12.34 -20.14 5.20
C ALA A 99 11.37 -18.94 5.14
N TRP A 100 10.59 -18.72 6.20
CA TRP A 100 9.68 -17.57 6.26
C TRP A 100 10.42 -16.23 6.29
N LEU A 101 11.51 -16.15 7.06
CA LEU A 101 12.35 -14.94 7.12
C LEU A 101 13.04 -14.65 5.79
N SER A 102 13.54 -15.69 5.12
CA SER A 102 14.12 -15.64 3.77
C SER A 102 13.15 -15.02 2.77
N MET A 103 11.87 -15.37 2.87
CA MET A 103 10.80 -14.81 2.03
C MET A 103 10.49 -13.36 2.37
N MET A 104 10.36 -13.03 3.66
CA MET A 104 9.94 -11.70 4.10
C MET A 104 11.01 -10.63 3.92
N TYR A 105 12.28 -10.95 4.16
CA TYR A 105 13.37 -9.99 4.18
C TYR A 105 13.48 -9.13 2.92
N PRO A 106 13.61 -9.69 1.69
CA PRO A 106 13.79 -8.87 0.49
C PRO A 106 12.54 -8.05 0.15
N ARG A 107 11.35 -8.55 0.49
CA ARG A 107 10.07 -7.86 0.27
C ARG A 107 9.95 -6.64 1.18
N LEU A 108 10.25 -6.80 2.47
CA LEU A 108 10.28 -5.70 3.44
C LEU A 108 11.37 -4.67 3.10
N PHE A 109 12.54 -5.13 2.65
CA PHE A 109 13.62 -4.25 2.21
C PHE A 109 13.17 -3.34 1.06
N LEU A 110 12.54 -3.89 0.01
CA LEU A 110 12.00 -3.09 -1.09
C LEU A 110 10.85 -2.18 -0.65
N ALA A 111 9.93 -2.69 0.18
CA ALA A 111 8.82 -1.89 0.71
C ALA A 111 9.31 -0.62 1.43
N ARG A 112 10.41 -0.71 2.19
CA ARG A 112 11.04 0.45 2.84
C ARG A 112 11.51 1.51 1.84
N GLN A 113 12.01 1.10 0.67
CA GLN A 113 12.49 2.04 -0.36
C GLN A 113 11.33 2.77 -1.06
N LEU A 114 10.18 2.10 -1.19
CA LEU A 114 8.98 2.69 -1.77
C LEU A 114 8.31 3.73 -0.85
N LEU A 115 8.47 3.59 0.47
CA LEU A 115 7.87 4.52 1.43
C LEU A 115 8.41 5.95 1.29
N SER A 116 7.54 6.95 1.45
CA SER A 116 7.94 8.34 1.69
C SER A 116 8.64 8.47 3.04
N ASP A 117 9.41 9.54 3.24
CA ASP A 117 10.19 9.74 4.49
C ASP A 117 9.30 9.80 5.73
N ASP A 118 8.10 10.33 5.57
CA ASP A 118 7.03 10.39 6.58
C ASP A 118 6.00 9.25 6.43
N GLY A 119 6.37 8.16 5.75
CA GLY A 119 5.54 7.01 5.48
C GLY A 119 5.62 5.92 6.56
N LEU A 120 4.54 5.14 6.69
CA LEU A 120 4.38 4.10 7.70
C LEU A 120 4.12 2.72 7.09
N ILE A 121 4.66 1.67 7.71
CA ILE A 121 4.31 0.28 7.41
C ILE A 121 3.61 -0.38 8.59
N PHE A 122 2.55 -1.13 8.30
CA PHE A 122 1.77 -1.94 9.23
C PHE A 122 1.81 -3.40 8.77
N VAL A 123 2.31 -4.29 9.63
CA VAL A 123 2.41 -5.72 9.32
C VAL A 123 1.58 -6.52 10.31
N SER A 124 0.49 -7.13 9.85
CA SER A 124 -0.30 -8.06 10.65
C SER A 124 0.48 -9.37 10.86
N ILE A 125 0.47 -9.85 12.10
CA ILE A 125 1.19 -11.06 12.48
C ILE A 125 0.58 -11.67 13.74
N ASP A 126 0.77 -12.97 13.95
CA ASP A 126 0.38 -13.63 15.19
C ASP A 126 1.58 -13.89 16.11
N ALA A 127 1.33 -14.61 17.21
CA ALA A 127 2.34 -14.89 18.23
C ALA A 127 3.51 -15.79 17.75
N ARG A 128 3.38 -16.51 16.63
CA ARG A 128 4.41 -17.45 16.17
C ARG A 128 5.63 -16.73 15.59
N GLU A 129 5.39 -15.73 14.75
CA GLU A 129 6.45 -15.04 14.01
C GLU A 129 6.67 -13.59 14.46
N VAL A 130 5.88 -13.04 15.41
CA VAL A 130 6.00 -11.64 15.83
C VAL A 130 7.41 -11.24 16.26
N HIS A 131 8.12 -12.12 16.98
CA HIS A 131 9.47 -11.83 17.45
C HIS A 131 10.50 -11.86 16.32
N ASN A 132 10.39 -12.85 15.42
CA ASN A 132 11.30 -12.97 14.28
C ASN A 132 11.08 -11.81 13.30
N LEU A 133 9.82 -11.45 13.05
CA LEU A 133 9.44 -10.28 12.25
C LEU A 133 9.99 -8.98 12.88
N LEU A 134 9.85 -8.81 14.19
CA LEU A 134 10.38 -7.63 14.89
C LEU A 134 11.89 -7.48 14.67
N PHE A 135 12.66 -8.57 14.77
CA PHE A 135 14.11 -8.52 14.58
C PHE A 135 14.51 -8.15 13.15
N ILE A 136 13.88 -8.74 12.12
CA ILE A 136 14.20 -8.37 10.73
C ILE A 136 13.74 -6.95 10.39
N MET A 137 12.64 -6.49 10.99
CA MET A 137 12.19 -5.10 10.80
C MET A 137 13.11 -4.11 11.52
N ASN A 138 13.65 -4.44 12.69
CA ASN A 138 14.69 -3.64 13.35
C ASN A 138 15.93 -3.51 12.47
N GLU A 139 16.35 -4.60 11.81
CA GLU A 139 17.50 -4.58 10.89
C GLU A 139 17.24 -3.71 9.64
N ILE A 140 16.05 -3.85 9.04
CA ILE A 140 15.71 -3.18 7.78
C ILE A 140 15.37 -1.69 8.00
N PHE A 141 14.55 -1.39 9.01
CA PHE A 141 14.03 -0.05 9.28
C PHE A 141 14.85 0.74 10.29
N GLY A 142 15.66 0.07 11.13
CA GLY A 142 16.28 0.67 12.31
C GLY A 142 15.34 0.60 13.51
N GLU A 143 15.86 0.16 14.66
CA GLU A 143 15.11 0.07 15.92
C GLU A 143 14.59 1.45 16.37
N GLU A 144 15.32 2.52 16.06
CA GLU A 144 14.91 3.90 16.33
C GLU A 144 13.65 4.33 15.56
N ASN A 145 13.29 3.61 14.49
CA ASN A 145 12.10 3.87 13.69
C ASN A 145 10.91 2.98 14.08
N PHE A 146 11.07 2.12 15.09
CA PHE A 146 9.96 1.36 15.69
C PHE A 146 8.97 2.31 16.36
N MET A 147 7.69 2.20 16.01
CA MET A 147 6.64 3.04 16.60
C MET A 147 5.87 2.32 17.70
N GLN A 148 5.28 1.18 17.36
CA GLN A 148 4.40 0.45 18.28
C GLN A 148 4.11 -0.96 17.78
N GLN A 149 3.90 -1.88 18.72
CA GLN A 149 3.22 -3.15 18.50
C GLN A 149 1.76 -3.00 18.94
N LEU A 150 0.85 -2.89 17.97
CA LEU A 150 -0.58 -2.79 18.26
C LEU A 150 -1.12 -4.18 18.58
N VAL A 151 -2.07 -4.25 19.50
CA VAL A 151 -2.81 -5.46 19.87
C VAL A 151 -4.24 -5.30 19.35
N TRP A 152 -4.61 -6.11 18.38
CA TRP A 152 -5.95 -6.09 17.79
C TRP A 152 -6.79 -7.26 18.28
N GLN A 153 -7.97 -6.94 18.82
CA GLN A 153 -8.92 -7.94 19.27
C GLN A 153 -9.66 -8.55 18.08
N ARG A 154 -9.21 -9.71 17.60
CA ARG A 154 -9.76 -10.39 16.43
C ARG A 154 -11.10 -11.10 16.69
N HIS A 155 -11.41 -11.42 17.95
CA HIS A 155 -12.65 -12.08 18.40
C HIS A 155 -13.24 -11.37 19.62
N ALA A 156 -14.57 -11.32 19.72
CA ALA A 156 -15.25 -10.68 20.86
C ALA A 156 -15.05 -11.41 22.19
N GLY A 157 -14.63 -12.68 22.13
CA GLY A 157 -14.31 -13.57 23.24
C GLY A 157 -14.61 -15.03 22.87
N GLY A 158 -14.05 -15.97 23.65
CA GLY A 158 -14.68 -17.28 23.88
C GLY A 158 -14.33 -18.40 22.92
N ARG A 159 -13.11 -18.94 23.03
CA ARG A 159 -12.97 -20.42 23.03
C ARG A 159 -12.91 -20.87 24.47
N SER A 160 -14.00 -21.45 24.97
CA SER A 160 -14.02 -22.10 26.29
C SER A 160 -13.29 -23.45 26.30
N ASP A 161 -13.07 -24.01 25.11
CA ASP A 161 -12.45 -25.32 24.90
C ASP A 161 -10.95 -25.20 24.57
N VAL A 162 -10.22 -24.44 25.37
CA VAL A 162 -8.77 -24.28 25.26
C VAL A 162 -8.09 -24.78 26.52
N LYS A 163 -7.00 -25.54 26.36
CA LYS A 163 -6.30 -26.20 27.47
C LYS A 163 -5.62 -25.23 28.44
N HIS A 164 -5.18 -24.06 27.96
CA HIS A 164 -4.37 -23.12 28.73
C HIS A 164 -4.90 -21.69 28.66
N PHE A 165 -4.71 -21.01 27.52
CA PHE A 165 -5.09 -19.61 27.35
C PHE A 165 -5.92 -19.42 26.08
N ALA A 166 -6.99 -18.64 26.16
CA ALA A 166 -7.79 -18.23 25.01
C ALA A 166 -7.13 -17.02 24.33
N THR A 167 -6.53 -17.22 23.16
CA THR A 167 -5.90 -16.14 22.39
C THR A 167 -6.91 -15.46 21.47
N ASP A 168 -7.44 -14.32 21.94
CA ASP A 168 -8.47 -13.53 21.25
C ASP A 168 -7.91 -12.31 20.48
N HIS A 169 -6.58 -12.20 20.40
CA HIS A 169 -5.88 -11.10 19.73
C HIS A 169 -4.82 -11.56 18.74
N GLU A 170 -4.44 -10.64 17.87
CA GLU A 170 -3.30 -10.69 16.96
C GLU A 170 -2.51 -9.38 17.10
N TYR A 171 -1.32 -9.32 16.50
CA TYR A 171 -0.43 -8.16 16.57
C TYR A 171 -0.36 -7.43 15.23
N ILE A 172 -0.05 -6.14 15.30
CA ILE A 172 0.31 -5.33 14.13
C ILE A 172 1.58 -4.56 14.47
N LEU A 173 2.69 -4.91 13.84
CA LEU A 173 3.93 -4.16 13.99
C LEU A 173 3.87 -2.89 13.14
N THR A 174 4.22 -1.76 13.75
CA THR A 174 4.21 -0.45 13.09
C THR A 174 5.61 0.16 13.11
N TYR A 175 6.12 0.48 11.92
CA TYR A 175 7.38 1.20 11.74
C TYR A 175 7.17 2.43 10.86
N ALA A 176 7.94 3.46 11.13
CA ALA A 176 8.13 4.59 10.20
C ALA A 176 9.32 4.31 9.27
N LYS A 177 9.35 4.92 8.09
CA LYS A 177 10.61 4.99 7.32
C LYS A 177 11.64 5.87 8.02
N ASN A 178 11.21 7.03 8.51
CA ASN A 178 11.99 7.92 9.35
C ASN A 178 11.09 8.55 10.42
N LEU A 179 11.25 8.11 11.67
CA LEU A 179 10.41 8.55 12.80
C LEU A 179 10.48 10.07 13.04
N HIS A 180 11.62 10.70 12.73
CA HIS A 180 11.79 12.15 12.88
C HIS A 180 10.94 12.97 11.90
N SER A 181 10.56 12.36 10.77
CA SER A 181 9.71 12.99 9.75
C SER A 181 8.21 12.81 10.05
N ILE A 182 7.85 12.01 11.06
CA ILE A 182 6.46 11.71 11.38
C ILE A 182 5.82 12.85 12.18
N GLY A 183 4.76 13.43 11.59
CA GLY A 183 3.89 14.39 12.25
C GLY A 183 2.98 13.76 13.33
N LYS A 184 2.01 14.55 13.82
CA LYS A 184 1.04 14.05 14.81
C LYS A 184 0.04 13.11 14.15
N LEU A 185 0.14 11.81 14.42
CA LEU A 185 -0.85 10.82 13.98
C LEU A 185 -2.20 11.03 14.68
N ARG A 186 -3.11 11.72 14.00
CA ARG A 186 -4.39 12.16 14.54
C ARG A 186 -5.49 12.02 13.50
N ARG A 187 -6.68 11.64 13.97
CA ARG A 187 -7.91 11.69 13.17
C ARG A 187 -8.92 12.68 13.75
N PRO A 188 -9.78 13.29 12.92
CA PRO A 188 -10.91 14.08 13.40
C PRO A 188 -11.90 13.21 14.21
N LEU A 189 -12.72 13.88 15.03
CA LEU A 189 -13.81 13.23 15.75
C LEU A 189 -14.89 12.73 14.78
N THR A 190 -15.48 11.56 15.08
CA THR A 190 -16.69 11.10 14.39
C THR A 190 -17.92 11.88 14.87
N GLU A 191 -19.02 11.86 14.12
CA GLU A 191 -20.28 12.51 14.53
C GLU A 191 -20.78 12.03 15.89
N LYS A 192 -20.63 10.73 16.18
CA LYS A 192 -20.95 10.16 17.49
C LYS A 192 -20.07 10.74 18.60
N GLU A 193 -18.79 10.98 18.33
CA GLU A 193 -17.87 11.57 19.31
C GLU A 193 -18.09 13.08 19.48
N LYS A 194 -18.52 13.78 18.42
CA LYS A 194 -18.91 15.19 18.45
C LYS A 194 -20.17 15.39 19.30
N ALA A 195 -21.12 14.45 19.27
CA ALA A 195 -22.34 14.51 20.07
C ALA A 195 -22.11 14.57 21.60
N ASP A 196 -20.92 14.20 22.09
CA ASP A 196 -20.54 14.36 23.50
C ASP A 196 -20.25 15.82 23.91
N TYR A 197 -20.09 16.74 22.95
CA TYR A 197 -19.75 18.14 23.18
C TYR A 197 -21.02 18.98 23.09
N THR A 198 -21.57 19.34 24.25
CA THR A 198 -22.92 19.93 24.35
C THR A 198 -22.93 21.33 24.97
N GLU A 199 -21.86 21.74 25.63
CA GLU A 199 -21.82 23.00 26.39
C GLU A 199 -21.29 24.14 25.52
N GLU A 200 -21.77 25.36 25.77
CA GLU A 200 -21.36 26.57 25.05
C GLU A 200 -20.84 27.63 26.02
N ASP A 201 -19.90 28.46 25.55
CA ASP A 201 -19.37 29.61 26.28
C ASP A 201 -18.85 30.67 25.30
N GLU A 202 -18.14 31.68 25.81
CA GLU A 202 -17.56 32.77 25.03
C GLU A 202 -16.61 32.31 23.89
N HIS A 203 -16.04 31.11 23.96
CA HIS A 203 -15.17 30.57 22.93
C HIS A 203 -15.92 29.83 21.83
N TYR A 204 -17.24 29.65 21.95
CA TYR A 204 -18.05 28.84 21.04
C TYR A 204 -17.88 29.24 19.56
N ALA A 205 -17.91 30.54 19.27
CA ALA A 205 -17.77 31.06 17.91
C ALA A 205 -16.45 30.64 17.23
N THR A 206 -15.39 30.42 18.03
CA THR A 206 -14.05 30.06 17.52
C THR A 206 -13.72 28.58 17.70
N LEU A 207 -14.12 27.96 18.81
CA LEU A 207 -13.68 26.62 19.23
C LEU A 207 -14.80 25.58 19.21
N GLY A 208 -16.04 26.00 18.96
CA GLY A 208 -17.23 25.15 18.96
C GLY A 208 -17.69 24.76 20.37
N PRO A 209 -18.64 23.81 20.49
CA PRO A 209 -19.10 23.33 21.79
C PRO A 209 -17.99 22.60 22.53
N TYR A 210 -18.11 22.55 23.85
CA TYR A 210 -17.15 21.87 24.71
C TYR A 210 -17.79 20.77 25.56
N LYS A 211 -16.93 19.94 26.12
CA LYS A 211 -17.26 19.08 27.26
C LYS A 211 -16.23 19.24 28.36
N THR A 212 -16.58 18.88 29.58
CA THR A 212 -15.67 18.98 30.72
C THR A 212 -15.05 17.63 31.05
N ARG A 213 -13.82 17.66 31.59
CA ARG A 213 -13.15 16.47 32.11
C ARG A 213 -12.49 16.75 33.45
N GLY A 214 -12.52 15.76 34.34
CA GLY A 214 -11.92 15.86 35.66
C GLY A 214 -10.44 16.28 35.61
N PHE A 215 -10.09 17.30 36.40
CA PHE A 215 -8.74 17.86 36.43
C PHE A 215 -7.77 17.12 37.37
N GLN A 216 -8.30 16.28 38.26
CA GLN A 216 -7.51 15.50 39.19
C GLN A 216 -6.60 14.49 38.45
N ALA A 217 -5.33 14.41 38.88
CA ALA A 217 -4.39 13.43 38.37
C ALA A 217 -4.68 12.04 38.97
N GLN A 218 -4.48 10.99 38.17
CA GLN A 218 -4.53 9.61 38.66
C GLN A 218 -3.21 9.15 39.28
N ARG A 219 -2.09 9.82 38.99
CA ARG A 219 -0.75 9.48 39.49
C ARG A 219 -0.10 10.71 40.10
N GLN A 220 0.59 10.53 41.22
CA GLN A 220 1.30 11.60 41.92
C GLN A 220 2.64 11.88 41.23
N HIS A 221 2.86 13.12 40.80
CA HIS A 221 4.13 13.59 40.23
C HIS A 221 4.58 14.84 40.99
N GLY A 222 5.90 15.05 41.11
CA GLY A 222 6.46 16.26 41.73
C GLY A 222 6.06 17.52 40.95
N GLY A 223 5.72 18.61 41.65
CA GLY A 223 5.26 19.88 41.04
C GLY A 223 3.79 19.92 40.61
N HIS A 224 3.02 18.87 40.89
CA HIS A 224 1.59 18.79 40.58
C HIS A 224 0.68 18.86 41.81
N LEU A 225 1.26 18.88 43.02
CA LEU A 225 0.53 19.16 44.26
C LEU A 225 0.52 20.67 44.50
N TYR A 226 -0.65 21.28 44.41
CA TYR A 226 -0.84 22.69 44.73
C TYR A 226 -2.29 22.98 45.08
N GLU A 227 -2.50 24.13 45.68
CA GLU A 227 -3.80 24.61 46.12
C GLU A 227 -4.50 25.38 45.01
N ILE A 228 -5.81 25.15 44.89
CA ILE A 228 -6.69 25.90 44.00
C ILE A 228 -7.80 26.52 44.85
N GLU A 229 -7.89 27.85 44.80
CA GLU A 229 -9.01 28.60 45.36
C GLU A 229 -10.24 28.52 44.43
N CYS A 230 -11.36 28.10 45.01
CA CYS A 230 -12.67 27.93 44.38
C CYS A 230 -13.48 29.24 44.44
N PRO A 231 -14.59 29.35 43.66
CA PRO A 231 -15.36 30.61 43.56
C PRO A 231 -15.93 31.14 44.88
N ASP A 232 -16.12 30.29 45.89
CA ASP A 232 -16.60 30.68 47.23
C ASP A 232 -15.47 31.00 48.23
N GLY A 233 -14.21 31.02 47.77
CA GLY A 233 -13.03 31.21 48.61
C GLY A 233 -12.52 29.94 49.29
N SER A 234 -13.18 28.79 49.12
CA SER A 234 -12.69 27.52 49.64
C SER A 234 -11.46 27.02 48.87
N ILE A 235 -10.56 26.31 49.55
CA ILE A 235 -9.31 25.82 48.98
C ILE A 235 -9.37 24.31 48.79
N VAL A 236 -9.01 23.84 47.59
CA VAL A 236 -8.87 22.41 47.28
C VAL A 236 -7.40 22.11 46.98
N SER A 237 -6.78 21.29 47.83
CA SER A 237 -5.41 20.80 47.66
C SER A 237 -5.41 19.35 47.19
N ARG A 238 -4.89 19.09 45.99
CA ARG A 238 -4.80 17.75 45.38
C ARG A 238 -3.60 17.67 44.44
N HIS A 239 -3.31 16.46 43.97
CA HIS A 239 -2.46 16.27 42.80
C HIS A 239 -3.27 16.53 41.52
N TRP A 240 -2.84 17.52 40.76
CA TRP A 240 -3.51 18.02 39.56
C TRP A 240 -2.83 17.56 38.28
N ARG A 241 -3.61 17.50 37.19
CA ARG A 241 -3.14 17.01 35.89
C ARG A 241 -2.09 17.92 35.24
N TRP A 242 -2.13 19.23 35.50
CA TRP A 242 -1.17 20.20 34.97
C TRP A 242 -0.38 20.85 36.10
N GLN A 243 0.82 21.35 35.78
CA GLN A 243 1.54 22.26 36.67
C GLN A 243 0.73 23.54 36.91
N GLN A 244 0.99 24.19 38.05
CA GLN A 244 0.24 25.37 38.48
C GLN A 244 0.29 26.52 37.45
N SER A 245 1.43 26.73 36.77
CA SER A 245 1.59 27.76 35.72
C SER A 245 0.59 27.59 34.57
N ARG A 246 0.50 26.38 34.02
CA ARG A 246 -0.45 26.02 32.96
C ARG A 246 -1.90 26.11 33.45
N PHE A 247 -2.17 25.70 34.69
CA PHE A 247 -3.51 25.87 35.29
C PHE A 247 -3.91 27.34 35.37
N LEU A 248 -3.03 28.21 35.87
CA LEU A 248 -3.29 29.64 35.98
C LEU A 248 -3.49 30.28 34.60
N GLN A 249 -2.77 29.84 33.57
CA GLN A 249 -3.03 30.24 32.19
C GLN A 249 -4.42 29.80 31.75
N ALA A 250 -4.78 28.51 31.88
CA ALA A 250 -6.09 28.01 31.50
C ALA A 250 -7.23 28.67 32.29
N LYS A 251 -7.02 29.03 33.56
CA LYS A 251 -7.98 29.77 34.40
C LYS A 251 -8.18 31.19 33.86
N ARG A 252 -7.10 31.88 33.47
CA ARG A 252 -7.17 33.21 32.82
C ARG A 252 -7.88 33.18 31.48
N GLU A 253 -7.70 32.10 30.71
CA GLU A 253 -8.37 31.86 29.43
C GLU A 253 -9.80 31.30 29.58
N ASN A 254 -10.36 31.25 30.80
CA ASN A 254 -11.68 30.68 31.08
C ASN A 254 -11.87 29.22 30.61
N LYS A 255 -10.79 28.43 30.55
CA LYS A 255 -10.79 27.01 30.16
C LYS A 255 -10.93 26.04 31.34
N ILE A 256 -11.22 26.56 32.54
CA ILE A 256 -11.45 25.81 33.77
C ILE A 256 -12.92 25.92 34.17
N ALA A 257 -13.52 24.79 34.57
CA ALA A 257 -14.89 24.74 35.07
C ALA A 257 -14.89 24.27 36.53
N PHE A 258 -15.53 25.05 37.41
CA PHE A 258 -15.76 24.69 38.80
C PHE A 258 -17.19 24.15 38.93
N LYS A 259 -17.35 22.90 39.36
CA LYS A 259 -18.65 22.25 39.57
C LYS A 259 -18.81 21.86 41.04
N GLN A 260 -19.99 22.05 41.62
CA GLN A 260 -20.29 21.56 42.97
C GLN A 260 -20.85 20.14 42.91
N ASN A 261 -20.36 19.28 43.81
CA ASN A 261 -20.98 17.99 44.08
C ASN A 261 -22.25 18.17 44.92
N GLN A 262 -23.10 17.15 45.00
CA GLN A 262 -24.33 17.17 45.81
C GLN A 262 -24.09 17.46 47.30
N ASN A 263 -22.89 17.17 47.81
CA ASN A 263 -22.46 17.43 49.19
C ASN A 263 -21.84 18.84 49.39
N GLY A 264 -21.94 19.73 48.40
CA GLY A 264 -21.40 21.08 48.44
C GLY A 264 -19.88 21.19 48.18
N THR A 265 -19.16 20.08 47.99
CA THR A 265 -17.72 20.14 47.71
C THR A 265 -17.42 20.48 46.24
N TRP A 266 -16.38 21.29 46.00
CA TRP A 266 -15.97 21.66 44.65
C TRP A 266 -15.20 20.57 43.91
N ARG A 267 -15.46 20.49 42.61
CA ARG A 267 -14.74 19.71 41.63
C ARG A 267 -14.19 20.65 40.57
N VAL A 268 -12.88 20.56 40.35
CA VAL A 268 -12.20 21.29 39.29
C VAL A 268 -12.16 20.40 38.04
N GLU A 269 -12.65 20.94 36.94
CA GLU A 269 -12.64 20.32 35.62
C GLU A 269 -12.02 21.29 34.61
N TYR A 270 -11.62 20.76 33.46
CA TYR A 270 -11.12 21.57 32.34
C TYR A 270 -11.98 21.36 31.11
N LYS A 271 -12.12 22.40 30.30
CA LYS A 271 -12.91 22.41 29.07
C LYS A 271 -12.10 21.78 27.93
N LEU A 272 -12.75 20.92 27.16
CA LEU A 272 -12.25 20.33 25.93
C LEU A 272 -13.17 20.79 24.80
N TYR A 273 -12.67 21.61 23.89
CA TYR A 273 -13.44 22.13 22.77
C TYR A 273 -13.42 21.16 21.60
N GLN A 274 -14.55 21.06 20.90
CA GLN A 274 -14.74 20.14 19.79
C GLN A 274 -13.76 20.40 18.63
N ASN A 275 -13.54 21.66 18.26
CA ASN A 275 -12.73 22.00 17.09
C ASN A 275 -11.21 21.82 17.34
N GLU A 276 -10.79 21.78 18.60
CA GLU A 276 -9.40 21.47 18.98
C GLU A 276 -9.20 19.96 19.24
N ALA A 277 -10.27 19.17 19.26
CA ALA A 277 -10.24 17.78 19.62
C ALA A 277 -9.89 16.89 18.42
N ALA A 278 -8.95 15.99 18.65
CA ALA A 278 -8.60 14.92 17.74
C ALA A 278 -8.36 13.63 18.52
N ARG A 279 -8.47 12.50 17.85
CA ARG A 279 -8.13 11.20 18.43
C ARG A 279 -6.71 10.82 18.08
N VAL A 280 -6.09 10.07 18.98
CA VAL A 280 -4.78 9.44 18.77
C VAL A 280 -5.02 7.93 18.71
N LEU A 281 -4.26 7.25 17.87
CA LEU A 281 -4.30 5.80 17.76
C LEU A 281 -3.87 5.15 19.09
N ARG A 282 -4.70 4.23 19.60
CA ARG A 282 -4.38 3.48 20.82
C ARG A 282 -3.64 2.19 20.44
N SER A 283 -2.71 1.75 21.30
CA SER A 283 -2.03 0.46 21.10
C SER A 283 -2.94 -0.75 21.27
N LEU A 284 -4.07 -0.60 21.95
CA LEU A 284 -5.08 -1.64 22.11
C LEU A 284 -6.32 -1.32 21.27
N LEU A 285 -6.57 -2.14 20.25
CA LEU A 285 -7.66 -2.01 19.29
C LEU A 285 -8.79 -3.00 19.62
N THR A 286 -9.58 -2.67 20.66
CA THR A 286 -10.76 -3.45 21.08
C THR A 286 -12.06 -3.04 20.38
N ASP A 287 -12.11 -1.78 19.94
CA ASP A 287 -13.33 -1.13 19.44
C ASP A 287 -13.29 -0.99 17.91
N VAL A 288 -12.60 -1.91 17.23
CA VAL A 288 -12.40 -1.95 15.79
C VAL A 288 -13.03 -3.24 15.24
N GLU A 289 -13.38 -3.25 13.95
CA GLU A 289 -13.98 -4.43 13.32
C GLU A 289 -13.15 -5.71 13.55
N ARG A 290 -13.87 -6.82 13.73
CA ARG A 290 -13.34 -8.15 14.06
C ARG A 290 -13.49 -9.11 12.88
N ASN A 291 -12.87 -10.29 12.94
CA ASN A 291 -12.93 -11.29 11.86
C ASN A 291 -14.35 -11.65 11.41
N SER A 292 -15.31 -11.71 12.34
CA SER A 292 -16.72 -11.98 12.02
C SER A 292 -17.33 -10.95 11.07
N HIS A 293 -16.93 -9.68 11.18
CA HIS A 293 -17.40 -8.60 10.33
C HIS A 293 -16.84 -8.73 8.92
N ALA A 294 -15.56 -9.12 8.77
CA ALA A 294 -14.92 -9.33 7.47
C ALA A 294 -15.66 -10.39 6.64
N ARG A 295 -15.98 -11.54 7.26
CA ARG A 295 -16.75 -12.61 6.62
C ARG A 295 -18.15 -12.16 6.22
N ALA A 296 -18.85 -11.44 7.10
CA ALA A 296 -20.18 -10.91 6.79
C ALA A 296 -20.14 -9.91 5.62
N GLN A 297 -19.14 -9.03 5.56
CA GLN A 297 -18.95 -8.08 4.47
C GLN A 297 -18.68 -8.80 3.15
N LEU A 298 -17.79 -9.80 3.13
CA LEU A 298 -17.54 -10.57 1.90
C LEU A 298 -18.78 -11.31 1.42
N ARG A 299 -19.54 -11.95 2.31
CA ARG A 299 -20.81 -12.58 1.92
C ARG A 299 -21.80 -11.59 1.31
N HIS A 300 -21.89 -10.39 1.87
CA HIS A 300 -22.75 -9.35 1.33
C HIS A 300 -22.32 -8.89 -0.08
N ILE A 301 -21.01 -8.68 -0.28
CA ILE A 301 -20.44 -8.28 -1.58
C ILE A 301 -20.63 -9.39 -2.62
N PHE A 302 -20.30 -10.63 -2.24
CA PHE A 302 -20.26 -11.75 -3.17
C PHE A 302 -21.63 -12.40 -3.40
N LYS A 303 -22.59 -12.19 -2.49
CA LYS A 303 -23.91 -12.86 -2.45
C LYS A 303 -23.78 -14.40 -2.46
N THR A 304 -22.66 -14.90 -1.94
CA THR A 304 -22.37 -16.32 -1.75
C THR A 304 -21.51 -16.47 -0.50
N ASP A 305 -21.57 -17.65 0.11
CA ASP A 305 -20.79 -17.96 1.30
C ASP A 305 -19.33 -18.25 0.97
N ASP A 306 -18.44 -17.79 1.87
CA ASP A 306 -17.06 -18.25 2.06
C ASP A 306 -16.20 -18.36 0.80
N VAL A 307 -16.23 -17.34 -0.08
CA VAL A 307 -15.30 -17.23 -1.21
C VAL A 307 -13.84 -17.04 -0.79
N PHE A 308 -13.59 -16.68 0.47
CA PHE A 308 -12.24 -16.51 1.02
C PHE A 308 -12.24 -16.79 2.53
N ASP A 309 -11.29 -17.60 3.00
CA ASP A 309 -11.36 -18.19 4.34
C ASP A 309 -11.01 -17.21 5.49
N TYR A 310 -10.00 -16.36 5.25
CA TYR A 310 -9.39 -15.51 6.26
C TYR A 310 -9.28 -14.03 5.84
N PRO A 311 -10.39 -13.37 5.50
CA PRO A 311 -10.35 -11.96 5.11
C PRO A 311 -10.05 -11.06 6.32
N LYS A 312 -9.14 -10.09 6.17
CA LYS A 312 -9.00 -9.02 7.16
C LYS A 312 -10.18 -8.05 7.10
N PRO A 313 -10.63 -7.50 8.25
CA PRO A 313 -11.75 -6.56 8.26
C PRO A 313 -11.36 -5.21 7.64
N VAL A 314 -12.24 -4.69 6.78
CA VAL A 314 -12.03 -3.39 6.12
C VAL A 314 -11.94 -2.27 7.16
N GLY A 315 -12.75 -2.32 8.22
CA GLY A 315 -12.74 -1.33 9.28
C GLY A 315 -11.42 -1.28 10.06
N LEU A 316 -10.67 -2.38 10.13
CA LEU A 316 -9.33 -2.38 10.74
C LEU A 316 -8.35 -1.57 9.91
N ILE A 317 -8.24 -1.89 8.62
CA ILE A 317 -7.31 -1.22 7.72
C ILE A 317 -7.72 0.24 7.56
N LYS A 318 -9.02 0.51 7.39
CA LYS A 318 -9.56 1.87 7.37
C LYS A 318 -9.19 2.64 8.62
N HIS A 319 -9.33 2.03 9.80
CA HIS A 319 -8.96 2.67 11.06
C HIS A 319 -7.50 3.08 11.09
N LEU A 320 -6.57 2.24 10.61
CA LEU A 320 -5.15 2.58 10.56
C LEU A 320 -4.87 3.71 9.56
N LEU A 321 -5.41 3.60 8.34
CA LEU A 321 -5.20 4.58 7.26
C LEU A 321 -5.74 5.98 7.62
N GLN A 322 -6.80 6.07 8.41
CA GLN A 322 -7.32 7.36 8.93
C GLN A 322 -6.32 8.17 9.76
N PHE A 323 -5.30 7.53 10.34
CA PHE A 323 -4.26 8.23 11.09
C PHE A 323 -2.95 8.40 10.31
N SER A 324 -2.72 7.56 9.29
CA SER A 324 -1.43 7.45 8.61
C SER A 324 -1.41 8.02 7.19
N THR A 325 -2.55 8.42 6.63
CA THR A 325 -2.65 8.92 5.26
C THR A 325 -3.34 10.27 5.17
N ASP A 326 -2.88 11.07 4.22
CA ASP A 326 -3.53 12.31 3.78
C ASP A 326 -4.56 11.98 2.68
N SER A 327 -5.30 12.99 2.21
CA SER A 327 -6.42 12.80 1.27
C SER A 327 -6.02 12.28 -0.11
N ASP A 328 -4.77 12.46 -0.53
CA ASP A 328 -4.22 12.14 -1.86
C ASP A 328 -3.13 11.05 -1.82
N SER A 329 -2.93 10.44 -0.66
CA SER A 329 -1.87 9.48 -0.41
C SER A 329 -1.98 8.17 -1.20
N THR A 330 -0.83 7.60 -1.59
CA THR A 330 -0.74 6.25 -2.16
C THR A 330 -0.55 5.20 -1.05
N VAL A 331 -1.37 4.14 -1.09
CA VAL A 331 -1.36 3.02 -0.16
C VAL A 331 -0.97 1.73 -0.88
N LEU A 332 0.02 1.00 -0.37
CA LEU A 332 0.50 -0.26 -0.95
C LEU A 332 0.13 -1.46 -0.07
N ASP A 333 -0.34 -2.53 -0.70
CA ASP A 333 -0.52 -3.83 -0.08
C ASP A 333 -0.07 -4.94 -1.03
N PHE A 334 1.09 -5.52 -0.75
CA PHE A 334 1.68 -6.58 -1.59
C PHE A 334 1.43 -8.00 -1.07
N PHE A 335 0.49 -8.15 -0.13
CA PHE A 335 -0.09 -9.41 0.32
C PHE A 335 -1.63 -9.26 0.34
N ALA A 336 -2.19 -8.84 -0.79
CA ALA A 336 -3.53 -8.26 -0.81
C ALA A 336 -4.65 -9.24 -0.43
N GLY A 337 -4.46 -10.54 -0.67
CA GLY A 337 -5.45 -11.59 -0.46
C GLY A 337 -6.78 -11.24 -1.12
N SER A 338 -7.84 -11.19 -0.30
CA SER A 338 -9.17 -10.74 -0.74
C SER A 338 -9.31 -9.23 -0.97
N CYS A 339 -8.22 -8.46 -1.01
CA CYS A 339 -8.16 -7.00 -1.26
C CYS A 339 -8.98 -6.11 -0.30
N PRO A 340 -8.95 -6.31 1.03
CA PRO A 340 -9.63 -5.43 1.97
C PRO A 340 -9.01 -4.01 2.02
N THR A 341 -7.71 -3.88 1.75
CA THR A 341 -7.00 -2.59 1.69
C THR A 341 -7.54 -1.68 0.59
N ALA A 342 -7.71 -2.21 -0.63
CA ALA A 342 -8.33 -1.47 -1.74
C ALA A 342 -9.73 -0.97 -1.35
N GLN A 343 -10.55 -1.82 -0.72
CA GLN A 343 -11.87 -1.41 -0.25
C GLN A 343 -11.81 -0.33 0.85
N ALA A 344 -10.83 -0.41 1.76
CA ALA A 344 -10.66 0.59 2.82
C ALA A 344 -10.32 1.97 2.25
N VAL A 345 -9.42 2.02 1.26
CA VAL A 345 -9.05 3.26 0.55
C VAL A 345 -10.26 3.86 -0.17
N LEU A 346 -11.00 3.05 -0.93
CA LEU A 346 -12.20 3.50 -1.63
C LEU A 346 -13.27 4.04 -0.68
N LYS A 347 -13.49 3.37 0.47
CA LYS A 347 -14.42 3.86 1.49
C LYS A 347 -13.97 5.17 2.12
N LEU A 348 -12.67 5.37 2.37
CA LEU A 348 -12.17 6.64 2.91
C LEU A 348 -12.44 7.78 1.95
N ASN A 349 -12.07 7.62 0.68
CA ASN A 349 -12.32 8.62 -0.35
C ASN A 349 -13.82 8.95 -0.47
N GLN A 350 -14.69 7.94 -0.35
CA GLN A 350 -16.14 8.18 -0.33
C GLN A 350 -16.61 8.95 0.92
N GLU A 351 -16.00 8.69 2.08
CA GLU A 351 -16.38 9.29 3.36
C GLU A 351 -15.86 10.73 3.53
N ASP A 352 -14.65 11.03 3.06
CA ASP A 352 -13.98 12.32 3.27
C ASP A 352 -13.73 13.14 2.00
N GLY A 353 -14.16 12.65 0.83
CA GLY A 353 -13.95 13.32 -0.45
C GLY A 353 -12.50 13.29 -0.95
N GLY A 354 -11.64 12.47 -0.34
CA GLY A 354 -10.26 12.29 -0.76
C GLY A 354 -10.12 11.57 -2.10
N ASN A 355 -8.88 11.55 -2.57
CA ASN A 355 -8.41 10.94 -3.82
C ASN A 355 -7.22 9.99 -3.57
N ARG A 356 -7.17 9.33 -2.40
CA ARG A 356 -6.16 8.32 -2.06
C ARG A 356 -6.12 7.23 -3.12
N GLN A 357 -4.93 6.74 -3.43
CA GLN A 357 -4.72 5.70 -4.43
C GLN A 357 -4.32 4.40 -3.74
N PHE A 358 -4.68 3.25 -4.31
CA PHE A 358 -4.14 1.97 -3.88
C PHE A 358 -3.29 1.30 -4.95
N ILE A 359 -2.25 0.60 -4.51
CA ILE A 359 -1.50 -0.39 -5.29
C ILE A 359 -1.63 -1.71 -4.53
N VAL A 360 -2.33 -2.68 -5.11
CA VAL A 360 -2.45 -4.01 -4.51
C VAL A 360 -1.77 -5.06 -5.38
N VAL A 361 -0.99 -5.94 -4.77
CA VAL A 361 -0.31 -7.05 -5.44
C VAL A 361 -0.81 -8.36 -4.89
N GLN A 362 -1.22 -9.27 -5.79
CA GLN A 362 -1.71 -10.58 -5.43
C GLN A 362 -1.18 -11.66 -6.37
N LEU A 363 -0.58 -12.71 -5.80
CA LEU A 363 -0.22 -13.91 -6.55
C LEU A 363 -1.49 -14.61 -7.04
N PRO A 364 -1.53 -15.15 -8.27
CA PRO A 364 -2.67 -15.94 -8.78
C PRO A 364 -2.70 -17.34 -8.17
N GLU A 365 -2.70 -17.44 -6.85
CA GLU A 365 -2.81 -18.69 -6.11
C GLU A 365 -4.12 -19.41 -6.50
N PRO A 366 -4.06 -20.68 -6.96
CA PRO A 366 -5.25 -21.44 -7.28
C PRO A 366 -6.16 -21.63 -6.06
N THR A 367 -7.45 -21.38 -6.23
CA THR A 367 -8.44 -21.70 -5.19
C THR A 367 -8.65 -23.22 -5.11
N PRO A 368 -8.93 -23.80 -3.93
CA PRO A 368 -9.15 -25.23 -3.82
C PRO A 368 -10.32 -25.70 -4.69
N GLU A 369 -10.18 -26.82 -5.41
CA GLU A 369 -11.16 -27.32 -6.38
C GLU A 369 -12.59 -27.48 -5.82
N LYS A 370 -12.72 -27.79 -4.53
CA LYS A 370 -14.01 -27.99 -3.85
C LYS A 370 -14.51 -26.75 -3.09
N SER A 371 -13.77 -25.64 -3.13
CA SER A 371 -14.10 -24.41 -2.41
C SER A 371 -15.36 -23.72 -2.96
N ALA A 372 -15.97 -22.85 -2.15
CA ALA A 372 -17.07 -22.02 -2.61
C ALA A 372 -16.62 -21.01 -3.68
N ALA A 373 -15.37 -20.54 -3.61
CA ALA A 373 -14.75 -19.71 -4.64
C ALA A 373 -14.76 -20.39 -6.01
N ARG A 374 -14.33 -21.66 -6.06
CA ARG A 374 -14.30 -22.41 -7.32
C ARG A 374 -15.70 -22.61 -7.91
N LYS A 375 -16.67 -22.94 -7.06
CA LYS A 375 -18.08 -23.08 -7.46
C LYS A 375 -18.68 -21.77 -7.96
N ALA A 376 -18.22 -20.64 -7.41
CA ALA A 376 -18.60 -19.29 -7.85
C ALA A 376 -17.87 -18.82 -9.12
N GLY A 377 -17.00 -19.66 -9.69
CA GLY A 377 -16.29 -19.39 -10.94
C GLY A 377 -14.93 -18.72 -10.78
N PHE A 378 -14.44 -18.53 -9.55
CA PHE A 378 -13.13 -17.93 -9.31
C PHE A 378 -12.05 -19.02 -9.28
N ALA A 379 -11.12 -18.96 -10.23
CA ALA A 379 -9.98 -19.86 -10.33
C ALA A 379 -8.89 -19.55 -9.32
N THR A 380 -8.64 -18.27 -9.10
CA THR A 380 -7.50 -17.81 -8.30
C THR A 380 -7.92 -16.79 -7.25
N VAL A 381 -7.09 -16.63 -6.22
CA VAL A 381 -7.28 -15.58 -5.22
C VAL A 381 -7.26 -14.18 -5.85
N ALA A 382 -6.42 -13.97 -6.86
CA ALA A 382 -6.36 -12.71 -7.60
C ALA A 382 -7.70 -12.35 -8.27
N GLU A 383 -8.43 -13.34 -8.80
CA GLU A 383 -9.77 -13.10 -9.37
C GLU A 383 -10.79 -12.68 -8.32
N ILE A 384 -10.75 -13.28 -7.12
CA ILE A 384 -11.59 -12.85 -5.99
C ILE A 384 -11.27 -11.39 -5.63
N GLY A 385 -9.99 -11.04 -5.55
CA GLY A 385 -9.53 -9.68 -5.26
C GLY A 385 -10.06 -8.66 -6.27
N LYS A 386 -9.83 -8.89 -7.57
CA LYS A 386 -10.34 -8.05 -8.67
C LYS A 386 -11.86 -7.91 -8.61
N GLU A 387 -12.57 -9.02 -8.41
CA GLU A 387 -14.03 -9.01 -8.37
C GLU A 387 -14.58 -8.26 -7.16
N ARG A 388 -13.93 -8.37 -6.00
CA ARG A 388 -14.30 -7.55 -4.83
C ARG A 388 -14.22 -6.07 -5.16
N ILE A 389 -13.11 -5.64 -5.75
CA ILE A 389 -12.89 -4.23 -6.11
C ILE A 389 -13.97 -3.78 -7.10
N ARG A 390 -14.24 -4.56 -8.16
CA ARG A 390 -15.31 -4.24 -9.12
C ARG A 390 -16.66 -4.03 -8.44
N ARG A 391 -17.07 -4.96 -7.57
CA ARG A 391 -18.37 -4.87 -6.87
C ARG A 391 -18.46 -3.70 -5.90
N VAL A 392 -17.33 -3.30 -5.29
CA VAL A 392 -17.27 -2.10 -4.45
C VAL A 392 -17.38 -0.83 -5.30
N CYS A 393 -16.80 -0.82 -6.48
CA CYS A 393 -16.82 0.32 -7.40
C CYS A 393 -18.14 0.50 -8.19
N GLN A 394 -18.99 -0.54 -8.31
CA GLN A 394 -20.19 -0.56 -9.16
C GLN A 394 -21.17 0.62 -8.98
N ASN A 395 -21.13 1.34 -7.85
CA ASN A 395 -22.02 2.47 -7.56
C ASN A 395 -21.32 3.85 -7.66
N GLY A 396 -20.15 3.96 -8.27
CA GLY A 396 -19.43 5.23 -8.40
C GLY A 396 -18.45 5.29 -9.58
N ASN A 397 -17.75 6.42 -9.72
CA ASN A 397 -16.76 6.65 -10.78
C ASN A 397 -15.37 6.07 -10.46
N ALA A 398 -15.25 5.24 -9.41
CA ALA A 398 -13.99 4.68 -9.01
C ALA A 398 -13.62 3.48 -9.90
N GLY A 399 -12.34 3.39 -10.29
CA GLY A 399 -11.82 2.31 -11.11
C GLY A 399 -10.54 1.69 -10.55
N PHE A 400 -9.97 0.77 -11.32
CA PHE A 400 -8.60 0.27 -11.16
C PHE A 400 -8.05 -0.21 -12.51
N ARG A 401 -6.74 -0.02 -12.71
CA ARG A 401 -5.97 -0.62 -13.81
C ARG A 401 -5.42 -1.97 -13.34
N ALA A 402 -5.73 -3.03 -14.08
CA ALA A 402 -5.19 -4.36 -13.84
C ALA A 402 -3.91 -4.58 -14.67
N PHE A 403 -2.88 -5.14 -14.04
CA PHE A 403 -1.64 -5.56 -14.68
C PHE A 403 -1.31 -7.00 -14.30
N LYS A 404 -0.58 -7.70 -15.17
CA LYS A 404 -0.03 -9.03 -14.90
C LYS A 404 1.48 -9.02 -15.05
N LEU A 405 2.18 -9.69 -14.14
CA LEU A 405 3.60 -9.99 -14.32
C LEU A 405 3.76 -10.83 -15.58
N ALA A 406 4.78 -10.51 -16.38
CA ALA A 406 5.10 -11.22 -17.60
C ALA A 406 6.62 -11.23 -17.80
N GLU A 407 7.13 -12.08 -18.69
CA GLU A 407 8.52 -11.97 -19.14
C GLU A 407 8.74 -10.65 -19.88
N SER A 408 9.95 -10.10 -19.75
CA SER A 408 10.38 -8.92 -20.52
C SER A 408 10.23 -9.17 -22.02
N HIS A 409 9.80 -8.14 -22.76
CA HIS A 409 9.76 -8.18 -24.22
C HIS A 409 11.14 -8.02 -24.85
N TYR A 410 12.18 -7.79 -24.06
CA TYR A 410 13.54 -7.64 -24.55
C TYR A 410 14.21 -9.01 -24.53
N HIS A 411 15.05 -9.27 -25.51
CA HIS A 411 15.99 -10.38 -25.40
C HIS A 411 16.91 -10.09 -24.20
N THR A 412 16.86 -10.95 -23.18
CA THR A 412 17.91 -10.98 -22.17
C THR A 412 19.21 -11.36 -22.86
N GLU A 413 20.35 -10.77 -22.45
CA GLU A 413 21.66 -11.17 -22.97
C GLU A 413 21.83 -12.67 -22.77
N THR A 414 21.53 -13.43 -23.81
CA THR A 414 21.77 -14.87 -23.82
C THR A 414 23.28 -15.03 -23.73
N GLU A 415 23.75 -15.82 -22.76
CA GLU A 415 25.06 -16.46 -22.90
C GLU A 415 25.12 -17.01 -24.34
N ILE A 416 26.15 -16.64 -25.09
CA ILE A 416 26.33 -17.12 -26.46
C ILE A 416 26.61 -18.61 -26.35
N LEU A 417 25.56 -19.43 -26.54
CA LEU A 417 25.62 -20.90 -26.46
C LEU A 417 25.92 -21.53 -27.82
N ALA A 418 26.09 -20.73 -28.88
CA ALA A 418 26.30 -21.25 -30.23
C ALA A 418 27.65 -22.00 -30.36
N GLU A 419 27.58 -23.32 -30.49
CA GLU A 419 28.75 -24.20 -30.63
C GLU A 419 29.39 -24.17 -32.04
N ASN A 420 28.73 -23.56 -33.03
CA ASN A 420 29.23 -23.48 -34.41
C ASN A 420 28.95 -22.13 -35.10
N PRO A 421 29.71 -21.80 -36.18
CA PRO A 421 29.62 -20.50 -36.85
C PRO A 421 28.27 -20.19 -37.49
N GLN A 422 27.54 -21.18 -38.02
CA GLN A 422 26.22 -20.94 -38.61
C GLN A 422 25.15 -20.65 -37.54
N ALA A 423 25.20 -21.37 -36.43
CA ALA A 423 24.34 -21.09 -35.27
C ALA A 423 24.66 -19.72 -34.66
N TYR A 424 25.94 -19.32 -34.67
CA TYR A 424 26.35 -17.99 -34.21
C TYR A 424 25.83 -16.87 -35.11
N ILE A 425 25.92 -17.01 -36.43
CA ILE A 425 25.38 -16.03 -37.39
C ILE A 425 23.87 -15.92 -37.25
N ALA A 426 23.14 -17.05 -37.20
CA ALA A 426 21.70 -17.03 -36.97
C ALA A 426 21.31 -16.40 -35.62
N GLN A 427 22.12 -16.60 -34.58
CA GLN A 427 21.93 -15.97 -33.29
C GLN A 427 22.18 -14.45 -33.34
N LEU A 428 23.20 -13.99 -34.06
CA LEU A 428 23.46 -12.56 -34.28
C LEU A 428 22.35 -11.91 -35.10
N GLU A 429 21.86 -12.58 -36.15
CA GLU A 429 20.74 -12.10 -36.97
C GLU A 429 19.45 -11.98 -36.15
N ASN A 430 19.19 -12.93 -35.24
CA ASN A 430 18.07 -12.88 -34.29
C ASN A 430 18.26 -11.86 -33.16
N THR A 431 19.45 -11.26 -33.02
CA THR A 431 19.72 -10.17 -32.06
C THR A 431 19.66 -8.78 -32.72
N ILE A 432 19.36 -8.69 -34.03
CA ILE A 432 19.25 -7.40 -34.73
C ILE A 432 18.07 -6.58 -34.17
N ASP A 433 16.96 -7.24 -33.87
CA ASP A 433 15.84 -6.64 -33.15
C ASP A 433 15.93 -7.03 -31.68
N VAL A 434 15.94 -6.03 -30.80
CA VAL A 434 16.06 -6.26 -29.36
C VAL A 434 14.75 -6.77 -28.76
N LEU A 435 13.63 -6.56 -29.47
CA LEU A 435 12.31 -7.01 -29.05
C LEU A 435 12.02 -8.44 -29.52
N ARG A 436 11.54 -9.27 -28.59
CA ARG A 436 11.12 -10.65 -28.82
C ARG A 436 9.91 -10.73 -29.74
N ASP A 437 9.85 -11.73 -30.60
CA ASP A 437 8.71 -12.00 -31.48
C ASP A 437 7.35 -11.96 -30.76
N GLY A 438 6.35 -11.38 -31.42
CA GLY A 438 4.97 -11.32 -30.92
C GLY A 438 4.70 -10.21 -29.90
N TRP A 439 5.64 -9.28 -29.71
CA TRP A 439 5.43 -8.09 -28.88
C TRP A 439 4.25 -7.23 -29.37
N ARG A 440 3.56 -6.57 -28.44
CA ARG A 440 2.48 -5.62 -28.73
C ARG A 440 2.93 -4.22 -28.35
N VAL A 441 2.54 -3.23 -29.16
CA VAL A 441 2.88 -1.81 -28.94
C VAL A 441 2.61 -1.39 -27.50
N GLU A 442 1.40 -1.63 -27.00
CA GLU A 442 1.01 -1.25 -25.64
C GLU A 442 1.88 -1.93 -24.57
N ASP A 443 2.16 -3.23 -24.71
CA ASP A 443 2.94 -4.00 -23.73
C ASP A 443 4.40 -3.46 -23.64
N VAL A 444 5.00 -3.13 -24.79
CA VAL A 444 6.35 -2.53 -24.85
C VAL A 444 6.36 -1.11 -24.31
N LEU A 445 5.35 -0.29 -24.62
CA LEU A 445 5.22 1.07 -24.06
C LEU A 445 5.17 1.01 -22.53
N TYR A 446 4.42 0.07 -21.96
CA TYR A 446 4.36 -0.08 -20.51
C TYR A 446 5.70 -0.52 -19.89
N GLU A 447 6.44 -1.41 -20.56
CA GLU A 447 7.77 -1.81 -20.13
C GLU A 447 8.79 -0.67 -20.18
N VAL A 448 8.78 0.12 -21.26
CA VAL A 448 9.64 1.32 -21.39
C VAL A 448 9.32 2.31 -20.27
N LEU A 449 8.04 2.55 -19.97
CA LEU A 449 7.61 3.47 -18.91
C LEU A 449 8.20 3.07 -17.55
N LEU A 450 8.20 1.77 -17.22
CA LEU A 450 8.73 1.24 -15.97
C LEU A 450 10.25 1.39 -15.92
N LYS A 451 10.93 1.04 -17.02
CA LYS A 451 12.39 1.19 -17.16
C LYS A 451 12.81 2.66 -17.06
N GLU A 452 12.00 3.60 -17.53
CA GLU A 452 12.25 5.04 -17.40
C GLU A 452 11.88 5.62 -16.04
N GLY A 453 11.13 4.89 -15.21
CA GLY A 453 10.76 5.32 -13.85
C GLY A 453 9.48 6.16 -13.82
N TYR A 454 8.62 6.01 -14.81
CA TYR A 454 7.30 6.63 -14.84
C TYR A 454 6.27 5.70 -14.14
N PRO A 455 5.28 6.25 -13.42
CA PRO A 455 4.27 5.43 -12.76
C PRO A 455 3.31 4.81 -13.77
N LEU A 456 2.77 3.63 -13.46
CA LEU A 456 1.80 2.89 -14.30
C LEU A 456 0.48 3.66 -14.56
N THR A 457 0.26 4.73 -13.80
CA THR A 457 -0.86 5.67 -13.94
C THR A 457 -0.60 6.76 -15.00
N SER A 458 0.59 6.79 -15.61
CA SER A 458 0.94 7.71 -16.70
C SER A 458 -0.05 7.63 -17.87
N THR A 459 -0.22 8.75 -18.56
CA THR A 459 -1.02 8.84 -19.78
C THR A 459 -0.15 8.53 -20.99
N ILE A 460 -0.71 7.81 -21.95
CA ILE A 460 -0.05 7.41 -23.20
C ILE A 460 -0.94 7.86 -24.34
N GLU A 461 -0.45 8.79 -25.15
CA GLU A 461 -1.23 9.41 -26.24
C GLU A 461 -0.44 9.40 -27.54
N PRO A 462 -1.06 9.17 -28.71
CA PRO A 462 -0.38 9.39 -29.99
C PRO A 462 0.02 10.86 -30.17
N ALA A 463 1.24 11.11 -30.63
CA ALA A 463 1.70 12.43 -31.01
C ALA A 463 0.94 12.93 -32.26
N ALA A 464 0.47 14.17 -32.21
CA ALA A 464 -0.29 14.76 -33.30
C ALA A 464 0.61 15.22 -34.46
N GLY A 465 0.06 15.22 -35.68
CA GLY A 465 0.70 15.85 -36.86
C GLY A 465 1.73 14.99 -37.60
N LEU A 466 1.89 13.72 -37.23
CA LEU A 466 2.77 12.78 -37.92
C LEU A 466 2.04 12.10 -39.09
N SER A 467 2.74 11.92 -40.21
CA SER A 467 2.15 11.36 -41.44
C SER A 467 2.58 9.94 -41.74
N THR A 468 3.76 9.54 -41.27
CA THR A 468 4.37 8.25 -41.61
C THR A 468 4.67 7.40 -40.38
N ASN A 469 5.12 8.01 -39.30
CA ASN A 469 5.50 7.34 -38.07
C ASN A 469 4.43 7.45 -36.97
N THR A 470 4.32 6.39 -36.17
CA THR A 470 3.56 6.37 -34.92
C THR A 470 4.50 6.65 -33.76
N VAL A 471 4.34 7.82 -33.14
CA VAL A 471 5.07 8.21 -31.95
C VAL A 471 4.07 8.40 -30.82
N PHE A 472 4.38 7.88 -29.64
CA PHE A 472 3.58 8.04 -28.43
C PHE A 472 4.24 9.04 -27.52
N ARG A 473 3.45 9.97 -26.96
CA ARG A 473 3.85 10.86 -25.88
C ARG A 473 3.36 10.27 -24.57
N ILE A 474 4.27 10.08 -23.63
CA ILE A 474 3.98 9.59 -22.28
C ILE A 474 4.15 10.75 -21.31
N THR A 475 3.15 10.97 -20.45
CA THR A 475 3.16 12.04 -19.44
C THR A 475 2.92 11.47 -18.05
N SER A 476 3.77 11.84 -17.10
CA SER A 476 3.61 11.48 -15.69
C SER A 476 2.42 12.26 -15.09
N PRO A 477 1.60 11.65 -14.21
CA PRO A 477 0.57 12.38 -13.47
C PRO A 477 1.17 13.27 -12.38
N ASP A 478 2.37 12.93 -11.89
CA ASP A 478 3.00 13.57 -10.73
C ASP A 478 4.03 14.64 -11.15
N SER A 479 4.35 14.74 -12.45
CA SER A 479 5.32 15.69 -12.97
C SER A 479 4.96 16.14 -14.39
N GLU A 480 5.31 17.37 -14.77
CA GLU A 480 5.20 17.83 -16.17
C GLU A 480 6.24 17.17 -17.11
N GLN A 481 6.96 16.14 -16.62
CA GLN A 481 7.93 15.43 -17.43
C GLN A 481 7.23 14.57 -18.46
N THR A 482 7.73 14.64 -19.69
CA THR A 482 7.24 13.89 -20.83
C THR A 482 8.39 13.22 -21.56
N PHE A 483 8.10 12.06 -22.14
CA PHE A 483 9.00 11.44 -23.11
C PHE A 483 8.21 10.87 -24.27
N HIS A 484 8.92 10.67 -25.39
CA HIS A 484 8.35 10.20 -26.63
C HIS A 484 8.93 8.83 -26.98
N VAL A 485 8.09 7.92 -27.48
CA VAL A 485 8.49 6.58 -27.90
C VAL A 485 8.04 6.31 -29.32
N CYS A 486 8.96 5.87 -30.18
CA CYS A 486 8.65 5.35 -31.52
C CYS A 486 9.08 3.88 -31.64
N LEU A 487 8.13 3.00 -31.94
CA LEU A 487 8.38 1.56 -32.10
C LEU A 487 8.41 1.11 -33.57
N ASP A 488 8.29 2.05 -34.52
CA ASP A 488 8.36 1.77 -35.94
C ASP A 488 9.78 1.36 -36.35
N ALA A 489 9.89 0.51 -37.36
CA ALA A 489 11.18 0.01 -37.85
C ALA A 489 11.99 1.02 -38.67
N LYS A 490 11.45 2.21 -38.95
CA LYS A 490 12.11 3.30 -39.69
C LYS A 490 11.59 4.63 -39.21
N LEU A 491 12.45 5.59 -38.94
CA LEU A 491 12.08 6.98 -38.66
C LEU A 491 12.38 7.90 -39.85
N THR A 492 11.51 8.88 -40.09
CA THR A 492 11.74 9.92 -41.11
C THR A 492 12.12 11.25 -40.47
N GLU A 493 13.04 11.99 -41.09
CA GLU A 493 13.46 13.34 -40.63
C GLU A 493 12.26 14.29 -40.52
N ALA A 494 11.33 14.22 -41.48
CA ALA A 494 10.15 15.06 -41.50
C ALA A 494 9.23 14.85 -40.29
N ASP A 495 9.07 13.60 -39.81
CA ASP A 495 8.26 13.32 -38.62
C ASP A 495 9.01 13.74 -37.34
N VAL A 496 10.33 13.58 -37.29
CA VAL A 496 11.17 14.05 -36.16
C VAL A 496 11.11 15.57 -36.00
N GLU A 497 11.23 16.33 -37.09
CA GLU A 497 11.13 17.79 -37.05
C GLU A 497 9.77 18.29 -36.54
N ARG A 498 8.69 17.55 -36.83
CA ARG A 498 7.33 17.89 -36.39
C ARG A 498 7.09 17.66 -34.91
N LEU A 499 7.86 16.78 -34.26
CA LEU A 499 7.74 16.52 -32.82
C LEU A 499 8.18 17.71 -31.96
N GLN A 500 8.92 18.67 -32.54
CA GLN A 500 9.44 19.84 -31.82
C GLN A 500 10.19 19.45 -30.53
N LEU A 501 11.02 18.41 -30.61
CA LEU A 501 11.77 17.90 -29.46
C LEU A 501 12.69 18.99 -28.90
N SER A 502 12.79 19.02 -27.58
CA SER A 502 13.66 19.96 -26.86
C SER A 502 14.75 19.20 -26.09
N LYS A 503 15.72 19.93 -25.53
CA LYS A 503 16.76 19.34 -24.68
C LYS A 503 16.21 18.69 -23.40
N ASP A 504 14.99 19.02 -23.02
CA ASP A 504 14.32 18.46 -21.85
C ASP A 504 13.43 17.25 -22.20
N SER A 505 13.24 16.96 -23.50
CA SER A 505 12.41 15.87 -23.99
C SER A 505 13.24 14.60 -24.16
N VAL A 506 12.90 13.50 -23.49
CA VAL A 506 13.54 12.21 -23.80
C VAL A 506 12.86 11.59 -25.02
N PHE A 507 13.64 11.15 -26.00
CA PHE A 507 13.14 10.41 -27.17
C PHE A 507 13.71 9.00 -27.17
N ILE A 508 12.82 8.00 -27.25
CA ILE A 508 13.15 6.58 -27.22
C ILE A 508 12.68 5.96 -28.53
N CYS A 509 13.55 5.23 -29.20
CA CYS A 509 13.17 4.52 -30.42
C CYS A 509 13.95 3.21 -30.57
N ARG A 510 13.51 2.35 -31.47
CA ARG A 510 14.23 1.11 -31.78
C ARG A 510 15.52 1.45 -32.52
N ASP A 511 16.61 0.78 -32.17
CA ASP A 511 17.92 1.04 -32.78
C ASP A 511 17.89 0.92 -34.31
N ILE A 512 17.19 -0.11 -34.82
CA ILE A 512 17.01 -0.36 -36.26
C ILE A 512 16.27 0.75 -37.02
N ALA A 513 15.56 1.64 -36.30
CA ALA A 513 14.80 2.72 -36.90
C ALA A 513 15.69 3.89 -37.32
N LEU A 514 16.93 3.94 -36.83
CA LEU A 514 17.87 5.03 -37.03
C LEU A 514 18.91 4.70 -38.11
N ASN A 515 19.36 5.73 -38.80
CA ASN A 515 20.63 5.73 -39.52
C ASN A 515 21.61 6.68 -38.80
N ASP A 516 22.91 6.58 -39.09
CA ASP A 516 23.95 7.37 -38.42
C ASP A 516 23.69 8.88 -38.42
N THR A 517 23.15 9.41 -39.52
CA THR A 517 22.87 10.84 -39.66
C THR A 517 21.68 11.25 -38.79
N LEU A 518 20.61 10.48 -38.81
CA LEU A 518 19.41 10.75 -38.02
C LEU A 518 19.69 10.59 -36.52
N ALA A 519 20.46 9.57 -36.13
CA ALA A 519 20.89 9.36 -34.74
C ALA A 519 21.69 10.57 -34.22
N ALA A 520 22.67 11.06 -35.00
CA ALA A 520 23.46 12.22 -34.63
C ALA A 520 22.60 13.49 -34.50
N ASN A 521 21.67 13.72 -35.45
CA ASN A 521 20.77 14.87 -35.42
C ASN A 521 19.84 14.85 -34.19
N LEU A 522 19.24 13.70 -33.88
CA LEU A 522 18.37 13.53 -32.72
C LEU A 522 19.13 13.73 -31.40
N ALA A 523 20.35 13.18 -31.28
CA ALA A 523 21.17 13.32 -30.08
C ALA A 523 21.62 14.77 -29.82
N LEU A 524 21.70 15.61 -30.85
CA LEU A 524 21.97 17.05 -30.71
C LEU A 524 20.74 17.85 -30.23
N GLN A 525 19.54 17.37 -30.57
CA GLN A 525 18.27 18.03 -30.23
C GLN A 525 17.78 17.65 -28.84
N CYS A 526 17.94 16.39 -28.44
CA CYS A 526 17.33 15.83 -27.24
C CYS A 526 18.10 14.61 -26.68
N PRO A 527 17.90 14.25 -25.40
CA PRO A 527 18.35 12.96 -24.88
C PRO A 527 17.72 11.79 -25.64
N LEU A 528 18.52 11.18 -26.52
CA LEU A 528 18.15 10.01 -27.32
C LEU A 528 18.50 8.71 -26.56
N LYS A 529 17.55 7.78 -26.50
CA LYS A 529 17.77 6.40 -26.07
C LYS A 529 17.31 5.43 -27.15
N THR A 530 18.04 4.35 -27.31
CA THR A 530 17.63 3.25 -28.18
C THR A 530 17.20 2.05 -27.35
N ILE A 531 16.22 1.32 -27.88
CA ILE A 531 15.75 0.05 -27.34
C ILE A 531 15.95 -1.08 -28.32
#